data_AF-A0A5E7DFJ4-F1
#
_entry.id   AF-A0A5E7DFJ4-F1
#
_cell.length_a   1.000
_cell.length_b   1.000
_cell.length_c   1.000
_cell.angle_alpha   90.00
_cell.angle_beta   90.00
_cell.angle_gamma   90.00
#
_symmetry.space_group_name_H-M   'P 1'
#
loop_
_entity.id
_entity.type
_entity.pdbx_description
1 polymer ?
#
loop_
_entity_poly.entity_id
_entity_poly.type
_entity_poly.pdbx_seq_one_letter_code
_entity_poly.pdbx_strand_id
1 'polypeptide(L)'
;MRDKPARDSLPTPAAFINAQSAITGLRGRDLISTLRSVAAHGLRNPVHTARHALKLGGQLGRVLLGDTLHPTNPQDSRFADPAWSLNPFYRRSLQAYLSWQKEVKSWIDESTMSPDDRARAHFAFALLNDAVSPSNSLLNPLAIKEIFNSGGNSLVRGISHLVDDLLHNDGLPRQVTKQAFEVGKTVATTPGAVVFRNELLELIQYKPMSEKQYSKPLLVVPPQINKYYIFDLSPHNSFVQFALKNGLQTFMISWRNPDVRHREWGLSTYVEAVEEAMNVCRAITGAREVNLMGACAGGLTIAALQGHLQAKRQLRRVSSATYLVSLLDSQLDSPATLFADEQTLEAAKRRSYQKGVLDGRDMAKVFAWMRPNDLIWSYFVNNYLLGKEPPAFDILYWNNDNTRLPAALHGDLLDFFKHNPLSHPGGLEVCGTPIDLQKVTVDSFSVAGINDHITPWDAVYRSTLLLGGERRFILSNSGHVQSILNPPSNPKANYVENGKLSGDPRAWYYDAKRVDGSWWTQWLEWIQQRSGAQKETHMALGNQNYPPMEAAPGTYVRVR
;
A
#
# COMPACT_ATOMS: atom_id res chain seq x y z
N MET A 1 31.66 29.05 -18.86
CA MET A 1 30.32 28.42 -18.87
C MET A 1 30.20 27.66 -17.56
N ARG A 2 29.33 28.12 -16.65
CA ARG A 2 29.11 27.47 -15.35
C ARG A 2 28.09 26.36 -15.54
N ASP A 3 28.49 25.13 -15.22
CA ASP A 3 27.61 23.97 -15.20
C ASP A 3 26.42 24.23 -14.27
N LYS A 4 25.22 24.09 -14.84
CA LYS A 4 23.98 24.03 -14.06
C LYS A 4 24.03 22.76 -13.20
N PRO A 5 23.60 22.81 -11.92
CA PRO A 5 23.45 21.59 -11.14
C PRO A 5 22.45 20.67 -11.86
N ALA A 6 22.86 19.41 -12.07
CA ALA A 6 21.99 18.38 -12.62
C ALA A 6 20.69 18.34 -11.80
N ARG A 7 19.54 18.47 -12.46
CA ARG A 7 18.23 18.20 -11.84
C ARG A 7 18.27 16.79 -11.25
N ASP A 8 17.79 16.63 -10.02
CA ASP A 8 17.69 15.35 -9.32
C ASP A 8 17.09 14.30 -10.26
N SER A 9 17.93 13.35 -10.69
CA SER A 9 17.49 12.18 -11.45
C SER A 9 16.49 11.40 -10.61
N LEU A 10 15.43 10.86 -11.25
CA LEU A 10 14.47 9.98 -10.60
C LEU A 10 15.21 8.92 -9.77
N PRO A 11 14.86 8.72 -8.49
CA PRO A 11 15.46 7.63 -7.72
C PRO A 11 15.21 6.33 -8.48
N THR A 12 16.29 5.57 -8.75
CA THR A 12 16.19 4.26 -9.37
C THR A 12 15.21 3.43 -8.53
N PRO A 13 14.11 2.90 -9.10
CA PRO A 13 13.20 2.06 -8.34
C PRO A 13 14.03 0.90 -7.79
N ALA A 14 14.17 0.80 -6.47
CA ALA A 14 14.74 -0.41 -5.91
C ALA A 14 13.82 -1.58 -6.33
N ALA A 15 14.42 -2.73 -6.59
CA ALA A 15 13.73 -3.93 -7.06
C ALA A 15 12.70 -4.38 -6.02
N PHE A 16 11.51 -3.80 -6.06
CA PHE A 16 10.45 -4.01 -5.09
C PHE A 16 9.27 -4.72 -5.73
N ILE A 17 8.62 -5.50 -4.89
CA ILE A 17 7.42 -6.27 -5.18
C ILE A 17 6.20 -5.35 -5.07
N ASN A 18 5.29 -5.45 -6.05
CA ASN A 18 4.16 -4.54 -6.27
C ASN A 18 2.79 -5.17 -5.91
N ALA A 19 1.69 -4.42 -6.05
CA ALA A 19 0.33 -4.87 -5.73
C ALA A 19 -0.05 -6.24 -6.36
N GLN A 20 0.35 -6.49 -7.60
CA GLN A 20 0.10 -7.77 -8.28
C GLN A 20 0.62 -8.94 -7.45
N SER A 21 1.83 -8.81 -6.93
CA SER A 21 2.50 -9.92 -6.24
C SER A 21 1.87 -10.24 -4.89
N ALA A 22 1.40 -9.20 -4.17
CA ALA A 22 0.65 -9.38 -2.93
C ALA A 22 -0.67 -10.13 -3.16
N ILE A 23 -1.33 -9.87 -4.30
CA ILE A 23 -2.59 -10.50 -4.69
C ILE A 23 -2.35 -11.94 -5.17
N THR A 24 -1.31 -12.18 -5.97
CA THR A 24 -0.96 -13.55 -6.41
C THR A 24 -0.56 -14.50 -5.28
N GLY A 25 0.00 -13.96 -4.20
CA GLY A 25 0.51 -14.72 -3.06
C GLY A 25 1.79 -15.48 -3.39
N LEU A 26 2.94 -15.05 -2.87
CA LEU A 26 4.20 -15.78 -3.02
C LEU A 26 4.09 -17.13 -2.29
N ARG A 27 4.23 -18.27 -3.00
CA ARG A 27 4.26 -19.57 -2.32
C ARG A 27 5.59 -19.73 -1.59
N GLY A 28 5.55 -20.22 -0.34
CA GLY A 28 6.75 -20.77 0.32
C GLY A 28 7.40 -21.90 -0.50
N ARG A 29 6.61 -22.65 -1.28
CA ARG A 29 7.12 -23.65 -2.25
C ARG A 29 7.89 -23.02 -3.40
N ASP A 30 7.53 -21.82 -3.87
CA ASP A 30 8.23 -21.16 -4.98
C ASP A 30 9.58 -20.61 -4.51
N LEU A 31 9.62 -20.10 -3.28
CA LEU A 31 10.86 -19.75 -2.58
C LEU A 31 11.76 -20.97 -2.37
N ILE A 32 11.23 -22.09 -1.87
CA ILE A 32 11.99 -23.35 -1.73
C ILE A 32 12.46 -23.86 -3.10
N SER A 33 11.63 -23.76 -4.14
CA SER A 33 12.01 -24.17 -5.50
C SER A 33 13.14 -23.29 -6.07
N THR A 34 13.10 -21.98 -5.78
CA THR A 34 14.15 -21.03 -6.15
C THR A 34 15.43 -21.31 -5.37
N LEU A 35 15.33 -21.58 -4.08
CA LEU A 35 16.50 -21.99 -3.27
C LEU A 35 17.08 -23.31 -3.76
N ARG A 36 16.24 -24.27 -4.16
CA ARG A 36 16.69 -25.52 -4.78
C ARG A 36 17.33 -25.29 -6.13
N SER A 37 16.81 -24.40 -6.97
CA SER A 37 17.40 -24.10 -8.27
C SER A 37 18.74 -23.39 -8.14
N VAL A 38 18.85 -22.42 -7.21
CA VAL A 38 20.10 -21.76 -6.84
C VAL A 38 21.12 -22.77 -6.30
N ALA A 39 20.72 -23.64 -5.37
CA ALA A 39 21.58 -24.69 -4.83
C ALA A 39 22.03 -25.69 -5.93
N ALA A 40 21.11 -26.13 -6.79
CA ALA A 40 21.42 -27.01 -7.91
C ALA A 40 22.35 -26.31 -8.92
N HIS A 41 22.22 -25.01 -9.15
CA HIS A 41 23.12 -24.24 -10.00
C HIS A 41 24.52 -24.15 -9.41
N GLY A 42 24.64 -23.96 -8.09
CA GLY A 42 25.93 -24.02 -7.39
C GLY A 42 26.62 -25.37 -7.48
N LEU A 43 25.86 -26.47 -7.41
CA LEU A 43 26.35 -27.83 -7.62
C LEU A 43 26.76 -28.10 -9.08
N ARG A 44 26.03 -27.55 -10.05
CA ARG A 44 26.32 -27.71 -11.49
C ARG A 44 27.49 -26.86 -11.98
N ASN A 45 27.85 -25.80 -11.26
CA ASN A 45 28.97 -24.92 -11.60
C ASN A 45 30.04 -24.93 -10.48
N PRO A 46 30.69 -26.08 -10.21
CA PRO A 46 31.57 -26.24 -9.05
C PRO A 46 32.79 -25.33 -9.08
N VAL A 47 33.35 -25.04 -10.27
CA VAL A 47 34.51 -24.14 -10.42
C VAL A 47 34.14 -22.70 -10.08
N HIS A 48 32.97 -22.24 -10.53
CA HIS A 48 32.43 -20.90 -10.21
C HIS A 48 32.22 -20.75 -8.70
N THR A 49 31.51 -21.71 -8.10
CA THR A 49 31.25 -21.73 -6.66
C THR A 49 32.53 -21.80 -5.83
N ALA A 50 33.49 -22.65 -6.21
CA ALA A 50 34.78 -22.76 -5.53
C ALA A 50 35.59 -21.46 -5.60
N ARG A 51 35.60 -20.76 -6.74
CA ARG A 51 36.28 -19.47 -6.91
C ARG A 51 35.73 -18.42 -5.95
N HIS A 52 34.40 -18.27 -5.88
CA HIS A 52 33.76 -17.32 -4.97
C HIS A 52 33.94 -17.74 -3.49
N ALA A 53 33.90 -19.04 -3.18
CA ALA A 53 34.16 -19.53 -1.83
C ALA A 53 35.60 -19.25 -1.36
N LEU A 54 36.60 -19.45 -2.23
CA LEU A 54 38.00 -19.11 -1.95
C LEU A 54 38.19 -17.61 -1.75
N LYS A 55 37.55 -16.80 -2.58
CA LYS A 55 37.59 -15.33 -2.46
C LYS A 55 36.95 -14.84 -1.16
N LEU A 56 35.80 -15.42 -0.78
CA LEU A 56 35.17 -15.17 0.52
C LEU A 56 36.09 -15.61 1.67
N GLY A 57 36.69 -16.80 1.60
CA GLY A 57 37.62 -17.30 2.61
C GLY A 57 38.82 -16.36 2.80
N GLY A 58 39.40 -15.85 1.72
CA GLY A 58 40.46 -14.86 1.76
C GLY A 58 40.02 -13.52 2.38
N GLN A 59 38.82 -13.03 2.04
CA GLN A 59 38.24 -11.85 2.66
C GLN A 59 38.03 -12.05 4.17
N LEU A 60 37.44 -13.18 4.58
CA LEU A 60 37.21 -13.50 5.99
C LEU A 60 38.51 -13.63 6.79
N GLY A 61 39.57 -14.22 6.20
CA GLY A 61 40.89 -14.26 6.82
C GLY A 61 41.44 -12.86 7.10
N ARG A 62 41.34 -11.94 6.12
CA ARG A 62 41.73 -10.53 6.29
C ARG A 62 40.88 -9.80 7.32
N VAL A 63 39.58 -10.05 7.34
CA VAL A 63 38.67 -9.50 8.37
C VAL A 63 39.08 -9.98 9.76
N LEU A 64 39.40 -11.26 9.94
CA LEU A 64 39.89 -11.79 11.22
C LEU A 64 41.20 -11.11 11.66
N LEU A 65 42.09 -10.81 10.72
CA LEU A 65 43.30 -10.02 10.97
C LEU A 65 43.02 -8.56 11.31
N GLY A 66 41.82 -8.05 11.05
CA GLY A 66 41.34 -6.72 11.46
C GLY A 66 41.15 -5.73 10.31
N ASP A 67 41.29 -6.17 9.06
CA ASP A 67 41.07 -5.32 7.88
C ASP A 67 39.60 -4.90 7.76
N THR A 68 39.40 -3.65 7.35
CA THR A 68 38.12 -3.12 6.89
C THR A 68 38.08 -3.11 5.37
N LEU A 69 37.40 -4.09 4.78
CA LEU A 69 37.40 -4.34 3.33
C LEU A 69 36.27 -3.59 2.61
N HIS A 70 35.18 -3.29 3.32
CA HIS A 70 33.96 -2.75 2.72
C HIS A 70 33.47 -1.52 3.48
N PRO A 71 33.09 -0.44 2.77
CA PRO A 71 32.49 0.72 3.40
C PRO A 71 31.12 0.34 3.98
N THR A 72 30.83 0.85 5.17
CA THR A 72 29.50 0.73 5.77
C THR A 72 28.56 1.72 5.09
N ASN A 73 27.36 1.28 4.74
CA ASN A 73 26.33 2.16 4.19
C ASN A 73 25.90 3.19 5.26
N PRO A 74 26.16 4.51 5.09
CA PRO A 74 25.78 5.52 6.08
C PRO A 74 24.26 5.63 6.30
N GLN A 75 23.47 5.19 5.32
CA GLN A 75 22.01 5.17 5.41
C GLN A 75 21.45 3.92 6.11
N ASP A 76 22.27 2.90 6.43
CA ASP A 76 21.83 1.70 7.14
C ASP A 76 21.84 1.92 8.66
N SER A 77 20.67 2.26 9.21
CA SER A 77 20.50 2.58 10.63
C SER A 77 20.81 1.40 11.57
N ARG A 78 20.81 0.14 11.07
CA ARG A 78 21.15 -1.05 11.86
C ARG A 78 22.57 -1.00 12.42
N PHE A 79 23.47 -0.33 11.70
CA PHE A 79 24.89 -0.22 12.03
C PHE A 79 25.29 1.17 12.53
N ALA A 80 24.31 1.99 12.95
CA ALA A 80 24.56 3.36 13.41
C ALA A 80 25.26 3.46 14.77
N ASP A 81 25.21 2.41 15.61
CA ASP A 81 25.88 2.41 16.91
C ASP A 81 27.42 2.46 16.72
N PRO A 82 28.14 3.38 17.39
CA PRO A 82 29.60 3.48 17.27
C PRO A 82 30.36 2.19 17.62
N ALA A 83 29.77 1.26 18.38
CA ALA A 83 30.39 -0.03 18.66
C ALA A 83 30.75 -0.80 17.38
N TRP A 84 29.95 -0.66 16.31
CA TRP A 84 30.21 -1.32 15.02
C TRP A 84 31.51 -0.87 14.34
N SER A 85 31.98 0.34 14.62
CA SER A 85 33.23 0.87 14.07
C SER A 85 34.38 0.86 15.09
N LEU A 86 34.10 1.12 16.36
CA LEU A 86 35.11 1.32 17.40
C LEU A 86 35.54 0.03 18.09
N ASN A 87 34.67 -0.98 18.18
CA ASN A 87 35.00 -2.23 18.86
C ASN A 87 35.50 -3.28 17.85
N PRO A 88 36.70 -3.88 18.07
CA PRO A 88 37.28 -4.84 17.14
C PRO A 88 36.39 -6.06 16.86
N PHE A 89 35.66 -6.57 17.85
CA PHE A 89 34.76 -7.71 17.67
C PHE A 89 33.59 -7.36 16.75
N TYR A 90 32.87 -6.27 17.06
CA TYR A 90 31.73 -5.82 16.26
C TYR A 90 32.14 -5.43 14.85
N ARG A 91 33.25 -4.70 14.70
CA ARG A 91 33.80 -4.33 13.40
C ARG A 91 34.11 -5.55 12.54
N ARG A 92 34.72 -6.59 13.11
CA ARG A 92 35.00 -7.84 12.39
C ARG A 92 33.71 -8.56 11.99
N SER A 93 32.72 -8.65 12.88
CA SER A 93 31.44 -9.29 12.56
C SER A 93 30.69 -8.56 11.43
N LEU A 94 30.69 -7.22 11.43
CA LEU A 94 30.11 -6.40 10.37
C LEU A 94 30.85 -6.61 9.05
N GLN A 95 32.19 -6.58 9.06
CA GLN A 95 32.96 -6.77 7.84
C GLN A 95 32.83 -8.19 7.28
N ALA A 96 32.70 -9.21 8.13
CA ALA A 96 32.41 -10.58 7.70
C ALA A 96 31.04 -10.66 7.01
N TYR A 97 30.02 -10.04 7.60
CA TYR A 97 28.68 -9.94 7.01
C TYR A 97 28.68 -9.19 5.67
N LEU A 98 29.34 -8.03 5.58
CA LEU A 98 29.44 -7.28 4.31
C LEU A 98 30.21 -8.05 3.23
N SER A 99 31.24 -8.82 3.63
CA SER A 99 32.02 -9.66 2.70
C SER A 99 31.15 -10.80 2.15
N TRP A 100 30.41 -11.49 3.02
CA TRP A 100 29.39 -12.46 2.62
C TRP A 100 28.38 -11.84 1.67
N GLN A 101 27.81 -10.69 2.03
CA GLN A 101 26.78 -10.01 1.25
C GLN A 101 27.26 -9.70 -0.17
N LYS A 102 28.46 -9.10 -0.27
CA LYS A 102 29.05 -8.72 -1.54
C LYS A 102 29.40 -9.95 -2.38
N GLU A 103 30.01 -10.96 -1.79
CA GLU A 103 30.51 -12.11 -2.54
C GLU A 103 29.37 -13.00 -3.06
N VAL A 104 28.31 -13.22 -2.26
CA VAL A 104 27.13 -13.95 -2.74
C VAL A 104 26.41 -13.18 -3.85
N LYS A 105 26.31 -11.84 -3.73
CA LYS A 105 25.75 -11.02 -4.81
C LYS A 105 26.57 -11.16 -6.09
N SER A 106 27.91 -11.06 -6.00
CA SER A 106 28.80 -11.29 -7.15
C SER A 106 28.66 -12.69 -7.73
N TRP A 107 28.53 -13.73 -6.89
CA TRP A 107 28.30 -15.10 -7.35
C TRP A 107 27.01 -15.23 -8.17
N ILE A 108 25.92 -14.55 -7.76
CA ILE A 108 24.65 -14.48 -8.51
C ILE A 108 24.84 -13.69 -9.82
N ASP A 109 25.47 -12.52 -9.78
CA ASP A 109 25.66 -11.63 -10.94
C ASP A 109 26.52 -12.27 -12.04
N GLU A 110 27.55 -13.01 -11.64
CA GLU A 110 28.49 -13.69 -12.54
C GLU A 110 28.03 -15.11 -12.93
N SER A 111 26.86 -15.55 -12.45
CA SER A 111 26.31 -16.87 -12.78
C SER A 111 25.80 -16.97 -14.22
N THR A 112 25.78 -18.20 -14.76
CA THR A 112 25.23 -18.51 -16.10
C THR A 112 23.70 -18.66 -16.09
N MET A 113 23.03 -18.20 -15.04
CA MET A 113 21.58 -18.23 -14.91
C MET A 113 20.91 -17.32 -15.94
N SER A 114 19.68 -17.66 -16.33
CA SER A 114 18.84 -16.77 -17.14
C SER A 114 18.62 -15.43 -16.41
N PRO A 115 18.33 -14.32 -17.12
CA PRO A 115 18.02 -13.04 -16.49
C PRO A 115 16.93 -13.16 -15.42
N ASP A 116 15.90 -13.95 -15.69
CA ASP A 116 14.78 -14.17 -14.79
C ASP A 116 15.20 -14.94 -13.54
N ASP A 117 15.89 -16.08 -13.69
CA ASP A 117 16.36 -16.88 -12.56
C ASP A 117 17.34 -16.09 -11.68
N ARG A 118 18.19 -15.26 -12.29
CA ARG A 118 19.10 -14.37 -11.58
C ARG A 118 18.35 -13.34 -10.74
N ALA A 119 17.29 -12.75 -11.30
CA ALA A 119 16.44 -11.82 -10.57
C ALA A 119 15.72 -12.50 -9.39
N ARG A 120 15.23 -13.73 -9.58
CA ARG A 120 14.65 -14.55 -8.49
C ARG A 120 15.69 -14.87 -7.40
N ALA A 121 16.92 -15.21 -7.79
CA ALA A 121 18.02 -15.50 -6.87
C ALA A 121 18.40 -14.27 -6.03
N HIS A 122 18.50 -13.09 -6.65
CA HIS A 122 18.72 -11.83 -5.93
C HIS A 122 17.62 -11.54 -4.93
N PHE A 123 16.37 -11.77 -5.31
CA PHE A 123 15.23 -11.61 -4.40
C PHE A 123 15.29 -12.57 -3.21
N ALA A 124 15.52 -13.87 -3.45
CA ALA A 124 15.66 -14.86 -2.37
C ALA A 124 16.87 -14.56 -1.46
N PHE A 125 17.97 -14.09 -2.05
CA PHE A 125 19.15 -13.69 -1.30
C PHE A 125 18.88 -12.48 -0.41
N ALA A 126 18.20 -11.46 -0.93
CA ALA A 126 17.83 -10.29 -0.12
C ALA A 126 17.01 -10.69 1.11
N LEU A 127 16.05 -11.63 0.96
CA LEU A 127 15.24 -12.14 2.07
C LEU A 127 16.06 -12.85 3.15
N LEU A 128 17.02 -13.71 2.75
CA LEU A 128 17.82 -14.50 3.68
C LEU A 128 18.98 -13.72 4.30
N ASN A 129 19.59 -12.82 3.53
CA ASN A 129 20.75 -12.06 3.95
C ASN A 129 20.43 -11.18 5.17
N ASP A 130 19.23 -10.60 5.23
CA ASP A 130 18.81 -9.81 6.38
C ASP A 130 18.61 -10.67 7.64
N ALA A 131 18.14 -11.91 7.50
CA ALA A 131 17.95 -12.81 8.65
C ALA A 131 19.27 -13.18 9.34
N VAL A 132 20.38 -13.21 8.59
CA VAL A 132 21.71 -13.52 9.12
C VAL A 132 22.50 -12.27 9.54
N SER A 133 21.90 -11.08 9.47
CA SER A 133 22.56 -9.83 9.88
C SER A 133 22.94 -9.90 11.37
N PRO A 134 24.18 -9.53 11.75
CA PRO A 134 24.61 -9.56 13.15
C PRO A 134 23.81 -8.58 14.03
N SER A 135 23.22 -7.54 13.43
CA SER A 135 22.29 -6.61 14.11
C SER A 135 21.02 -7.28 14.62
N ASN A 136 20.63 -8.43 14.06
CA ASN A 136 19.38 -9.12 14.37
C ASN A 136 19.59 -10.24 15.41
N SER A 137 20.76 -10.29 16.05
CA SER A 137 21.12 -11.27 17.07
C SER A 137 21.13 -10.64 18.47
N LEU A 138 21.11 -11.49 19.51
CA LEU A 138 21.30 -11.08 20.91
C LEU A 138 22.65 -10.38 21.16
N LEU A 139 23.61 -10.54 20.25
CA LEU A 139 24.89 -9.84 20.29
C LEU A 139 24.78 -8.40 19.81
N ASN A 140 23.62 -7.89 19.40
CA ASN A 140 23.47 -6.50 19.01
C ASN A 140 23.99 -5.56 20.14
N PRO A 141 24.90 -4.61 19.86
CA PRO A 141 25.47 -3.74 20.88
C PRO A 141 24.41 -2.93 21.63
N LEU A 142 23.30 -2.55 20.98
CA LEU A 142 22.17 -1.90 21.64
C LEU A 142 21.46 -2.84 22.61
N ALA A 143 21.27 -4.10 22.24
CA ALA A 143 20.64 -5.11 23.09
C ALA A 143 21.48 -5.37 24.35
N ILE A 144 22.80 -5.53 24.19
CA ILE A 144 23.69 -5.73 25.32
C ILE A 144 23.69 -4.51 26.24
N LYS A 145 23.81 -3.29 25.70
CA LYS A 145 23.72 -2.05 26.49
C LYS A 145 22.41 -1.96 27.26
N GLU A 146 21.28 -2.26 26.62
CA GLU A 146 19.96 -2.20 27.25
C GLU A 146 19.75 -3.26 28.33
N ILE A 147 20.31 -4.47 28.16
CA ILE A 147 20.33 -5.50 29.20
C ILE A 147 21.04 -4.97 30.45
N PHE A 148 22.21 -4.34 30.30
CA PHE A 148 22.93 -3.75 31.43
C PHE A 148 22.18 -2.57 32.04
N ASN A 149 21.72 -1.61 31.21
CA ASN A 149 21.05 -0.39 31.67
C ASN A 149 19.74 -0.68 32.43
N SER A 150 19.02 -1.71 32.02
CA SER A 150 17.74 -2.09 32.64
C SER A 150 17.87 -3.13 33.76
N GLY A 151 19.09 -3.56 34.11
CA GLY A 151 19.33 -4.64 35.08
C GLY A 151 18.73 -5.98 34.65
N GLY A 152 18.63 -6.24 33.34
CA GLY A 152 18.05 -7.46 32.76
C GLY A 152 16.53 -7.42 32.54
N ASN A 153 15.84 -6.36 32.98
CA ASN A 153 14.38 -6.26 32.84
C ASN A 153 13.93 -6.12 31.36
N SER A 154 14.78 -5.58 30.47
CA SER A 154 14.50 -5.57 29.02
C SER A 154 14.38 -6.96 28.42
N LEU A 155 15.22 -7.91 28.85
CA LEU A 155 15.19 -9.30 28.38
C LEU A 155 13.92 -10.03 28.84
N VAL A 156 13.50 -9.84 30.10
CA VAL A 156 12.26 -10.41 30.63
C VAL A 156 11.05 -9.92 29.85
N ARG A 157 10.97 -8.60 29.60
CA ARG A 157 9.93 -8.00 28.76
C ARG A 157 9.97 -8.55 27.33
N GLY A 158 11.16 -8.65 26.74
CA GLY A 158 11.35 -9.18 25.40
C GLY A 158 10.90 -10.63 25.22
N ILE A 159 11.19 -11.51 26.18
CA ILE A 159 10.70 -12.90 26.18
C ILE A 159 9.18 -12.94 26.33
N SER A 160 8.61 -12.10 27.21
CA SER A 160 7.16 -11.98 27.35
C SER A 160 6.49 -11.57 26.02
N HIS A 161 7.05 -10.58 25.32
CA HIS A 161 6.58 -10.15 24.00
C HIS A 161 6.67 -11.29 22.96
N LEU A 162 7.77 -12.05 22.95
CA LEU A 162 7.96 -13.17 22.03
C LEU A 162 6.92 -14.27 22.27
N VAL A 163 6.66 -14.62 23.53
CA VAL A 163 5.65 -15.64 23.90
C VAL A 163 4.25 -15.17 23.51
N ASP A 164 3.91 -13.91 23.78
CA ASP A 164 2.61 -13.33 23.39
C ASP A 164 2.43 -13.37 21.86
N ASP A 165 3.44 -12.99 21.09
CA ASP A 165 3.39 -12.99 19.63
C ASP A 165 3.35 -14.41 19.04
N LEU A 166 4.02 -15.40 19.65
CA LEU A 166 3.91 -16.81 19.26
C LEU A 166 2.49 -17.35 19.45
N LEU A 167 1.81 -16.92 20.52
CA LEU A 167 0.46 -17.38 20.84
C LEU A 167 -0.63 -16.62 20.07
N HIS A 168 -0.45 -15.32 19.86
CA HIS A 168 -1.52 -14.42 19.42
C HIS A 168 -1.23 -13.65 18.12
N ASN A 169 -0.04 -13.82 17.53
CA ASN A 169 0.39 -13.08 16.33
C ASN A 169 1.17 -13.95 15.32
N ASP A 170 0.90 -15.27 15.28
CA ASP A 170 1.53 -16.24 14.38
C ASP A 170 3.07 -16.25 14.41
N GLY A 171 3.68 -15.83 15.53
CA GLY A 171 5.13 -15.76 15.71
C GLY A 171 5.82 -14.59 15.01
N LEU A 172 5.07 -13.62 14.49
CA LEU A 172 5.63 -12.37 13.96
C LEU A 172 5.67 -11.26 15.03
N PRO A 173 6.69 -10.39 15.04
CA PRO A 173 6.72 -9.23 15.93
C PRO A 173 5.51 -8.32 15.75
N ARG A 174 4.78 -8.03 16.83
CA ARG A 174 3.71 -7.02 16.80
C ARG A 174 4.25 -5.64 16.44
N GLN A 175 3.59 -4.97 15.50
CA GLN A 175 4.02 -3.64 15.03
C GLN A 175 3.35 -2.48 15.77
N VAL A 176 2.27 -2.76 16.51
CA VAL A 176 1.45 -1.75 17.19
C VAL A 176 0.81 -2.32 18.44
N THR A 177 0.65 -1.47 19.46
CA THR A 177 -0.06 -1.81 20.69
C THR A 177 -1.56 -1.80 20.44
N LYS A 178 -2.20 -2.98 20.45
CA LYS A 178 -3.64 -3.15 20.16
C LYS A 178 -4.54 -2.39 21.14
N GLN A 179 -4.05 -2.11 22.35
CA GLN A 179 -4.77 -1.44 23.42
C GLN A 179 -4.85 0.08 23.23
N ALA A 180 -4.00 0.67 22.38
CA ALA A 180 -3.96 2.12 22.17
C ALA A 180 -5.08 2.62 21.26
N PHE A 181 -5.70 1.74 20.46
CA PHE A 181 -6.70 2.13 19.48
C PHE A 181 -7.95 1.26 19.50
N GLU A 182 -9.10 1.92 19.47
CA GLU A 182 -10.43 1.33 19.33
C GLU A 182 -11.24 2.10 18.28
N VAL A 183 -11.72 1.37 17.28
CA VAL A 183 -12.54 1.92 16.18
C VAL A 183 -13.86 2.46 16.73
N GLY A 184 -14.11 3.74 16.48
CA GLY A 184 -15.25 4.51 16.99
C GLY A 184 -15.00 5.20 18.33
N LYS A 185 -13.85 5.00 18.99
CA LYS A 185 -13.49 5.73 20.23
C LYS A 185 -12.22 6.56 20.11
N THR A 186 -11.18 6.01 19.51
CA THR A 186 -9.88 6.71 19.33
C THR A 186 -9.54 6.92 17.86
N VAL A 187 -10.01 6.02 16.99
CA VAL A 187 -9.93 6.16 15.52
C VAL A 187 -11.33 6.08 14.91
N ALA A 188 -11.55 6.63 13.71
CA ALA A 188 -12.88 6.69 13.08
C ALA A 188 -13.93 7.38 13.96
N THR A 189 -13.55 8.50 14.57
CA THR A 189 -14.35 9.20 15.59
C THR A 189 -15.17 10.36 15.04
N THR A 190 -15.10 10.63 13.73
CA THR A 190 -15.84 11.76 13.15
C THR A 190 -17.34 11.48 13.24
N PRO A 191 -18.14 12.39 13.86
CA PRO A 191 -19.56 12.16 14.05
C PRO A 191 -20.31 11.98 12.72
N GLY A 192 -21.17 10.97 12.67
CA GLY A 192 -21.99 10.64 11.50
C GLY A 192 -23.01 9.57 11.85
N ALA A 193 -23.76 9.11 10.85
CA ALA A 193 -24.70 8.01 10.98
C ALA A 193 -24.67 7.14 9.74
N VAL A 194 -24.92 5.85 9.91
CA VAL A 194 -25.24 4.97 8.78
C VAL A 194 -26.62 5.36 8.28
N VAL A 195 -26.73 5.72 7.01
CA VAL A 195 -27.98 6.17 6.37
C VAL A 195 -28.54 5.15 5.38
N PHE A 196 -27.73 4.16 5.02
CA PHE A 196 -28.17 3.03 4.21
C PHE A 196 -27.30 1.81 4.50
N ARG A 197 -27.91 0.62 4.45
CA ARG A 197 -27.22 -0.65 4.65
C ARG A 197 -27.84 -1.69 3.73
N ASN A 198 -26.98 -2.43 3.04
CA ASN A 198 -27.33 -3.67 2.36
C ASN A 198 -26.36 -4.78 2.78
N GLU A 199 -26.38 -5.90 2.06
CA GLU A 199 -25.50 -7.04 2.37
C GLU A 199 -24.01 -6.73 2.12
N LEU A 200 -23.65 -5.84 1.19
CA LEU A 200 -22.26 -5.53 0.84
C LEU A 200 -21.66 -4.38 1.64
N LEU A 201 -22.46 -3.37 1.98
CA LEU A 201 -21.96 -2.12 2.53
C LEU A 201 -22.92 -1.44 3.52
N GLU A 202 -22.31 -0.61 4.36
CA GLU A 202 -22.95 0.48 5.09
C GLU A 202 -22.53 1.81 4.44
N LEU A 203 -23.49 2.68 4.13
CA LEU A 203 -23.23 4.04 3.68
C LEU A 203 -23.33 4.98 4.87
N ILE A 204 -22.21 5.62 5.20
CA ILE A 204 -22.11 6.59 6.29
C ILE A 204 -22.28 7.99 5.71
N GLN A 205 -23.19 8.78 6.29
CA GLN A 205 -23.22 10.22 6.10
C GLN A 205 -22.63 10.89 7.34
N TYR A 206 -21.63 11.74 7.15
CA TYR A 206 -21.01 12.46 8.26
C TYR A 206 -21.76 13.75 8.58
N LYS A 207 -21.70 14.14 9.86
CA LYS A 207 -22.27 15.40 10.35
C LYS A 207 -21.48 16.57 9.77
N PRO A 208 -22.15 17.55 9.14
CA PRO A 208 -21.48 18.74 8.63
C PRO A 208 -20.67 19.48 9.70
N MET A 209 -19.57 20.12 9.29
CA MET A 209 -18.67 20.89 10.17
C MET A 209 -18.47 22.35 9.69
N SER A 210 -19.35 22.84 8.83
CA SER A 210 -19.30 24.18 8.25
C SER A 210 -20.70 24.81 8.22
N GLU A 211 -20.77 26.14 8.25
CA GLU A 211 -22.06 26.88 8.15
C GLU A 211 -22.72 26.73 6.79
N LYS A 212 -21.90 26.67 5.74
CA LYS A 212 -22.33 26.44 4.36
C LYS A 212 -21.73 25.16 3.81
N GLN A 213 -22.48 24.47 2.96
CA GLN A 213 -22.04 23.26 2.27
C GLN A 213 -22.34 23.34 0.78
N TYR A 214 -21.53 22.65 -0.02
CA TYR A 214 -21.72 22.53 -1.46
C TYR A 214 -22.90 21.62 -1.81
N SER A 215 -23.58 21.95 -2.90
CA SER A 215 -24.80 21.25 -3.34
C SER A 215 -24.60 19.81 -3.85
N LYS A 216 -23.40 19.47 -4.33
CA LYS A 216 -23.07 18.13 -4.83
C LYS A 216 -22.26 17.38 -3.76
N PRO A 217 -22.70 16.19 -3.32
CA PRO A 217 -21.99 15.45 -2.29
C PRO A 217 -20.71 14.81 -2.81
N LEU A 218 -19.80 14.49 -1.88
CA LEU A 218 -18.62 13.67 -2.08
C LEU A 218 -18.90 12.25 -1.58
N LEU A 219 -18.81 11.25 -2.46
CA LEU A 219 -18.87 9.83 -2.10
C LEU A 219 -17.46 9.23 -2.15
N VAL A 220 -16.98 8.80 -0.99
CA VAL A 220 -15.67 8.14 -0.86
C VAL A 220 -15.84 6.62 -0.90
N VAL A 221 -15.10 6.00 -1.81
CA VAL A 221 -15.08 4.57 -2.11
C VAL A 221 -13.69 4.03 -1.73
N PRO A 222 -13.52 3.50 -0.50
CA PRO A 222 -12.25 2.95 -0.04
C PRO A 222 -11.95 1.61 -0.75
N PRO A 223 -10.70 1.11 -0.65
CA PRO A 223 -10.39 -0.24 -1.12
C PRO A 223 -11.18 -1.30 -0.35
N GLN A 224 -11.49 -2.41 -1.00
CA GLN A 224 -12.16 -3.57 -0.39
C GLN A 224 -11.20 -4.44 0.44
N ILE A 225 -9.90 -4.15 0.35
CA ILE A 225 -8.79 -4.93 0.91
C ILE A 225 -8.53 -4.60 2.39
N ASN A 226 -8.72 -3.34 2.77
CA ASN A 226 -8.57 -2.84 4.14
C ASN A 226 -9.78 -1.96 4.47
N LYS A 227 -9.95 -1.64 5.76
CA LYS A 227 -11.11 -0.88 6.22
C LYS A 227 -11.06 0.60 5.83
N TYR A 228 -12.22 1.22 5.73
CA TYR A 228 -12.37 2.58 5.21
C TYR A 228 -11.68 3.66 6.06
N TYR A 229 -11.47 3.39 7.35
CA TYR A 229 -11.07 4.42 8.31
C TYR A 229 -9.64 4.94 8.12
N ILE A 230 -8.93 4.51 7.07
CA ILE A 230 -7.74 5.24 6.60
C ILE A 230 -8.04 6.70 6.26
N PHE A 231 -9.25 7.01 5.81
CA PHE A 231 -9.70 8.37 5.54
C PHE A 231 -10.12 9.14 6.81
N ASP A 232 -10.25 8.45 7.93
CA ASP A 232 -10.79 8.98 9.18
C ASP A 232 -10.06 8.36 10.37
N LEU A 233 -8.73 8.43 10.39
CA LEU A 233 -7.93 7.88 11.49
C LEU A 233 -8.19 8.67 12.77
N SER A 234 -7.40 9.70 13.05
CA SER A 234 -7.54 10.56 14.21
C SER A 234 -7.93 11.99 13.80
N PRO A 235 -8.37 12.85 14.73
CA PRO A 235 -8.77 14.23 14.39
C PRO A 235 -7.68 15.06 13.69
N HIS A 236 -6.39 14.73 13.86
CA HIS A 236 -5.29 15.49 13.27
C HIS A 236 -4.90 15.01 11.86
N ASN A 237 -5.33 13.82 11.44
CA ASN A 237 -5.05 13.24 10.13
C ASN A 237 -6.30 12.66 9.44
N SER A 238 -7.50 13.11 9.82
CA SER A 238 -8.76 12.74 9.18
C SER A 238 -9.01 13.58 7.92
N PHE A 239 -8.99 12.92 6.76
CA PHE A 239 -9.43 13.50 5.50
C PHE A 239 -10.92 13.85 5.55
N VAL A 240 -11.74 13.01 6.20
CA VAL A 240 -13.18 13.26 6.36
C VAL A 240 -13.43 14.59 7.07
N GLN A 241 -12.76 14.85 8.20
CA GLN A 241 -12.90 16.15 8.89
C GLN A 241 -12.43 17.31 8.02
N PHE A 242 -11.34 17.13 7.27
CA PHE A 242 -10.87 18.15 6.34
C PHE A 242 -11.92 18.48 5.28
N ALA A 243 -12.54 17.47 4.67
CA ALA A 243 -13.61 17.68 3.68
C ALA A 243 -14.83 18.40 4.29
N LEU A 244 -15.29 17.94 5.46
CA LEU A 244 -16.46 18.50 6.15
C LEU A 244 -16.24 19.96 6.59
N LYS A 245 -15.07 20.29 7.14
CA LYS A 245 -14.72 21.66 7.55
C LYS A 245 -14.69 22.62 6.36
N ASN A 246 -14.43 22.12 5.15
CA ASN A 246 -14.39 22.90 3.93
C ASN A 246 -15.68 22.80 3.09
N GLY A 247 -16.81 22.45 3.72
CA GLY A 247 -18.14 22.50 3.11
C GLY A 247 -18.49 21.35 2.20
N LEU A 248 -17.69 20.30 2.13
CA LEU A 248 -18.02 19.12 1.32
C LEU A 248 -18.91 18.17 2.12
N GLN A 249 -20.13 17.97 1.64
CA GLN A 249 -21.04 16.98 2.22
C GLN A 249 -20.52 15.58 1.91
N THR A 250 -19.97 14.90 2.91
CA THR A 250 -19.16 13.70 2.71
C THR A 250 -19.91 12.43 3.12
N PHE A 251 -19.93 11.47 2.21
CA PHE A 251 -20.42 10.12 2.39
C PHE A 251 -19.27 9.12 2.24
N MET A 252 -19.31 8.04 3.00
CA MET A 252 -18.27 7.00 2.99
C MET A 252 -18.90 5.63 2.91
N ILE A 253 -18.38 4.80 2.01
CA ILE A 253 -18.73 3.39 1.96
C ILE A 253 -17.90 2.63 3.01
N SER A 254 -18.57 1.92 3.90
CA SER A 254 -17.99 0.96 4.83
C SER A 254 -18.31 -0.45 4.33
N TRP A 255 -17.33 -1.11 3.72
CA TRP A 255 -17.48 -2.45 3.18
C TRP A 255 -17.67 -3.49 4.28
N ARG A 256 -18.53 -4.48 4.02
CA ARG A 256 -18.62 -5.69 4.84
C ARG A 256 -17.34 -6.51 4.70
N ASN A 257 -16.85 -7.05 5.81
CA ASN A 257 -15.81 -8.07 5.78
C ASN A 257 -16.46 -9.42 5.37
N PRO A 258 -16.16 -9.95 4.16
CA PRO A 258 -16.87 -11.10 3.61
C PRO A 258 -16.52 -12.39 4.36
N ASP A 259 -17.33 -13.43 4.12
CA ASP A 259 -17.14 -14.78 4.62
C ASP A 259 -17.41 -15.76 3.48
N VAL A 260 -17.30 -17.06 3.75
CA VAL A 260 -17.39 -18.11 2.73
C VAL A 260 -18.68 -18.04 1.90
N ARG A 261 -19.79 -17.54 2.44
CA ARG A 261 -21.08 -17.41 1.73
C ARG A 261 -21.03 -16.35 0.64
N HIS A 262 -20.16 -15.36 0.80
CA HIS A 262 -20.01 -14.22 -0.09
C HIS A 262 -19.00 -14.48 -1.22
N ARG A 263 -18.55 -15.73 -1.40
CA ARG A 263 -17.48 -16.11 -2.34
C ARG A 263 -17.67 -15.63 -3.78
N GLU A 264 -18.92 -15.50 -4.22
CA GLU A 264 -19.29 -15.12 -5.60
C GLU A 264 -19.34 -13.60 -5.83
N TRP A 265 -19.04 -12.78 -4.82
CA TRP A 265 -18.99 -11.33 -5.00
C TRP A 265 -17.75 -10.93 -5.80
N GLY A 266 -17.96 -10.60 -7.07
CA GLY A 266 -16.94 -10.09 -8.00
C GLY A 266 -16.99 -8.57 -8.17
N LEU A 267 -16.14 -8.04 -9.05
CA LEU A 267 -16.06 -6.61 -9.35
C LEU A 267 -17.43 -6.02 -9.75
N SER A 268 -18.23 -6.77 -10.52
CA SER A 268 -19.59 -6.36 -10.90
C SER A 268 -20.51 -6.14 -9.69
N THR A 269 -20.47 -7.05 -8.71
CA THR A 269 -21.25 -6.92 -7.46
C THR A 269 -20.86 -5.65 -6.69
N TYR A 270 -19.56 -5.35 -6.61
CA TYR A 270 -19.09 -4.14 -5.96
C TYR A 270 -19.46 -2.87 -6.74
N VAL A 271 -19.39 -2.89 -8.07
CA VAL A 271 -19.79 -1.75 -8.92
C VAL A 271 -21.28 -1.44 -8.78
N GLU A 272 -22.15 -2.45 -8.75
CA GLU A 272 -23.59 -2.28 -8.49
C GLU A 272 -23.84 -1.66 -7.12
N ALA A 273 -23.11 -2.13 -6.10
CA ALA A 273 -23.23 -1.58 -4.75
C ALA A 273 -22.76 -0.11 -4.67
N VAL A 274 -21.70 0.29 -5.40
CA VAL A 274 -21.32 1.71 -5.49
C VAL A 274 -22.38 2.52 -6.26
N GLU A 275 -22.98 1.98 -7.33
CA GLU A 275 -24.07 2.65 -8.05
C GLU A 275 -25.29 2.88 -7.13
N GLU A 276 -25.62 1.90 -6.28
CA GLU A 276 -26.67 2.00 -5.28
C GLU A 276 -26.34 3.06 -4.22
N ALA A 277 -25.14 3.03 -3.63
CA ALA A 277 -24.69 4.05 -2.69
C ALA A 277 -24.73 5.47 -3.30
N MET A 278 -24.33 5.62 -4.56
CA MET A 278 -24.43 6.88 -5.30
C MET A 278 -25.89 7.32 -5.47
N ASN A 279 -26.83 6.41 -5.72
CA ASN A 279 -28.26 6.71 -5.76
C ASN A 279 -28.80 7.18 -4.42
N VAL A 280 -28.42 6.53 -3.33
CA VAL A 280 -28.81 6.95 -1.97
C VAL A 280 -28.26 8.35 -1.67
N CYS A 281 -26.99 8.63 -1.99
CA CYS A 281 -26.42 9.97 -1.83
C CYS A 281 -27.26 11.03 -2.56
N ARG A 282 -27.65 10.76 -3.81
CA ARG A 282 -28.48 11.67 -4.62
C ARG A 282 -29.88 11.84 -4.02
N ALA A 283 -30.48 10.76 -3.53
CA ALA A 283 -31.80 10.80 -2.91
C ALA A 283 -31.81 11.59 -1.60
N ILE A 284 -30.79 11.45 -0.76
CA ILE A 284 -30.64 12.19 0.51
C ILE A 284 -30.42 13.68 0.25
N THR A 285 -29.54 14.01 -0.69
CA THR A 285 -29.08 15.38 -0.92
C THR A 285 -29.95 16.18 -1.91
N GLY A 286 -30.78 15.48 -2.70
CA GLY A 286 -31.48 16.06 -3.85
C GLY A 286 -30.55 16.43 -5.01
N ALA A 287 -29.26 16.10 -4.93
CA ALA A 287 -28.29 16.41 -5.97
C ALA A 287 -28.50 15.53 -7.21
N ARG A 288 -28.37 16.12 -8.40
CA ARG A 288 -28.41 15.36 -9.66
C ARG A 288 -27.13 14.55 -9.88
N GLU A 289 -26.02 15.04 -9.35
CA GLU A 289 -24.66 14.57 -9.60
C GLU A 289 -23.89 14.37 -8.29
N VAL A 290 -22.92 13.46 -8.30
CA VAL A 290 -22.05 13.15 -7.15
C VAL A 290 -20.60 13.30 -7.56
N ASN A 291 -19.76 13.79 -6.64
CA ASN A 291 -18.31 13.72 -6.78
C ASN A 291 -17.82 12.38 -6.21
N LEU A 292 -17.02 11.65 -6.98
CA LEU A 292 -16.46 10.37 -6.55
C LEU A 292 -15.03 10.54 -6.08
N MET A 293 -14.64 9.81 -5.03
CA MET A 293 -13.25 9.64 -4.63
C MET A 293 -12.98 8.17 -4.38
N GLY A 294 -12.03 7.59 -5.12
CA GLY A 294 -11.61 6.21 -4.97
C GLY A 294 -10.14 6.14 -4.58
N ALA A 295 -9.78 5.19 -3.70
CA ALA A 295 -8.39 4.89 -3.37
C ALA A 295 -8.04 3.44 -3.66
N CYS A 296 -6.85 3.20 -4.23
CA CYS A 296 -6.37 1.86 -4.57
C CYS A 296 -7.42 1.07 -5.38
N ALA A 297 -7.84 -0.12 -4.91
CA ALA A 297 -8.90 -0.92 -5.54
C ALA A 297 -10.28 -0.23 -5.60
N GLY A 298 -10.55 0.71 -4.68
CA GLY A 298 -11.74 1.57 -4.75
C GLY A 298 -11.69 2.49 -5.97
N GLY A 299 -10.50 2.93 -6.38
CA GLY A 299 -10.27 3.66 -7.63
C GLY A 299 -10.62 2.84 -8.88
N LEU A 300 -10.17 1.59 -8.92
CA LEU A 300 -10.54 0.64 -9.97
C LEU A 300 -12.07 0.46 -10.04
N THR A 301 -12.72 0.33 -8.88
CA THR A 301 -14.17 0.15 -8.77
C THR A 301 -14.92 1.38 -9.31
N ILE A 302 -14.52 2.61 -8.96
CA ILE A 302 -15.19 3.81 -9.48
C ILE A 302 -14.90 4.06 -10.96
N ALA A 303 -13.74 3.64 -11.49
CA ALA A 303 -13.44 3.71 -12.91
C ALA A 303 -14.35 2.76 -13.71
N ALA A 304 -14.49 1.52 -13.22
CA ALA A 304 -15.41 0.54 -13.78
C ALA A 304 -16.87 1.02 -13.73
N LEU A 305 -17.30 1.61 -12.60
CA LEU A 305 -18.62 2.23 -12.48
C LEU A 305 -18.83 3.34 -13.51
N GLN A 306 -17.87 4.25 -13.69
CA GLN A 306 -17.99 5.33 -14.67
C GLN A 306 -18.08 4.80 -16.09
N GLY A 307 -17.31 3.77 -16.43
CA GLY A 307 -17.44 3.05 -17.70
C GLY A 307 -18.83 2.42 -17.90
N HIS A 308 -19.35 1.75 -16.86
CA HIS A 308 -20.69 1.14 -16.87
C HIS A 308 -21.79 2.21 -17.08
N LEU A 309 -21.70 3.32 -16.34
CA LEU A 309 -22.61 4.45 -16.49
C LEU A 309 -22.48 5.10 -17.88
N GLN A 310 -21.28 5.20 -18.44
CA GLN A 310 -21.06 5.71 -19.78
C GLN A 310 -21.72 4.81 -20.83
N ALA A 311 -21.54 3.48 -20.74
CA ALA A 311 -22.21 2.52 -21.62
C ALA A 311 -23.75 2.64 -21.54
N LYS A 312 -24.29 2.89 -20.35
CA LYS A 312 -25.72 3.15 -20.11
C LYS A 312 -26.18 4.57 -20.47
N ARG A 313 -25.29 5.46 -20.93
CA ARG A 313 -25.55 6.90 -21.19
C ARG A 313 -26.03 7.68 -19.95
N GLN A 314 -25.50 7.31 -18.80
CA GLN A 314 -25.83 7.87 -17.48
C GLN A 314 -24.63 8.53 -16.79
N LEU A 315 -23.49 8.69 -17.48
CA LEU A 315 -22.26 9.28 -16.94
C LEU A 315 -22.49 10.67 -16.31
N ARG A 316 -23.47 11.44 -16.81
CA ARG A 316 -23.91 12.73 -16.25
C ARG A 316 -24.31 12.71 -14.77
N ARG A 317 -24.41 11.53 -14.14
CA ARG A 317 -24.66 11.38 -12.69
C ARG A 317 -23.39 11.61 -11.86
N VAL A 318 -22.22 11.67 -12.50
CA VAL A 318 -20.92 11.92 -11.87
C VAL A 318 -20.43 13.30 -12.29
N SER A 319 -20.13 14.15 -11.32
CA SER A 319 -19.63 15.52 -11.55
C SER A 319 -18.12 15.54 -11.72
N SER A 320 -17.40 14.77 -10.91
CA SER A 320 -15.94 14.68 -10.91
C SER A 320 -15.48 13.37 -10.27
N ALA A 321 -14.24 12.95 -10.55
CA ALA A 321 -13.64 11.75 -9.95
C ALA A 321 -12.22 12.02 -9.44
N THR A 322 -11.96 11.67 -8.18
CA THR A 322 -10.60 11.70 -7.59
C THR A 322 -10.08 10.27 -7.44
N TYR A 323 -8.86 10.02 -7.91
CA TYR A 323 -8.17 8.74 -7.82
C TYR A 323 -6.92 8.88 -6.97
N LEU A 324 -6.87 8.18 -5.84
CA LEU A 324 -5.72 8.18 -4.95
C LEU A 324 -5.01 6.85 -5.08
N VAL A 325 -3.73 6.86 -5.47
CA VAL A 325 -2.87 5.66 -5.57
C VAL A 325 -3.57 4.48 -6.23
N SER A 326 -4.29 4.76 -7.33
CA SER A 326 -5.19 3.82 -8.00
C SER A 326 -4.58 3.35 -9.32
N LEU A 327 -4.48 2.02 -9.50
CA LEU A 327 -4.02 1.41 -10.75
C LEU A 327 -5.21 1.05 -11.64
N LEU A 328 -5.22 1.62 -12.85
CA LEU A 328 -6.12 1.25 -13.96
C LEU A 328 -5.34 0.61 -15.11
N ASP A 329 -4.08 1.03 -15.29
CA ASP A 329 -3.07 0.33 -16.07
C ASP A 329 -2.28 -0.60 -15.13
N SER A 330 -2.39 -1.90 -15.36
CA SER A 330 -1.74 -2.94 -14.56
C SER A 330 -0.39 -3.41 -15.10
N GLN A 331 0.11 -2.80 -16.18
CA GLN A 331 1.46 -3.08 -16.66
C GLN A 331 2.48 -2.62 -15.63
N LEU A 332 3.13 -3.56 -14.96
CA LEU A 332 4.12 -3.29 -13.93
C LEU A 332 5.45 -3.94 -14.29
N ASP A 333 6.50 -3.12 -14.38
CA ASP A 333 7.87 -3.59 -14.56
C ASP A 333 8.46 -3.97 -13.19
N SER A 334 8.23 -5.21 -12.74
CA SER A 334 8.83 -5.73 -11.48
C SER A 334 9.37 -7.15 -11.66
N PRO A 335 10.55 -7.47 -11.12
CA PRO A 335 11.05 -8.85 -11.06
C PRO A 335 10.09 -9.86 -10.42
N ALA A 336 9.13 -9.39 -9.62
CA ALA A 336 8.13 -10.25 -8.99
C ALA A 336 7.08 -10.79 -9.97
N THR A 337 6.83 -10.10 -11.10
CA THR A 337 5.92 -10.59 -12.14
C THR A 337 6.43 -11.88 -12.77
N LEU A 338 7.74 -12.16 -12.68
CA LEU A 338 8.36 -13.41 -13.12
C LEU A 338 7.85 -14.64 -12.35
N PHE A 339 7.31 -14.46 -11.13
CA PHE A 339 6.74 -15.55 -10.34
C PHE A 339 5.25 -15.80 -10.62
N ALA A 340 4.59 -14.92 -11.38
CA ALA A 340 3.17 -15.02 -11.72
C ALA A 340 2.98 -15.66 -13.11
N ASP A 341 3.30 -16.94 -13.24
CA ASP A 341 2.97 -17.71 -14.44
C ASP A 341 1.48 -18.13 -14.47
N GLU A 342 0.98 -18.57 -15.62
CA GLU A 342 -0.44 -18.93 -15.75
C GLU A 342 -0.88 -20.07 -14.79
N GLN A 343 0.02 -21.01 -14.49
CA GLN A 343 -0.28 -22.12 -13.59
C GLN A 343 -0.40 -21.67 -12.13
N THR A 344 0.43 -20.71 -11.70
CA THR A 344 0.40 -20.13 -10.36
C THR A 344 -0.86 -19.29 -10.16
N LEU A 345 -1.25 -18.48 -11.15
CA LEU A 345 -2.48 -17.69 -11.14
C LEU A 345 -3.73 -18.58 -11.06
N GLU A 346 -3.83 -19.61 -11.92
CA GLU A 346 -4.96 -20.53 -11.92
C GLU A 346 -5.06 -21.34 -10.60
N ALA A 347 -3.91 -21.74 -10.05
CA ALA A 347 -3.89 -22.39 -8.74
C ALA A 347 -4.27 -21.45 -7.59
N ALA A 348 -3.92 -20.16 -7.67
CA ALA A 348 -4.33 -19.15 -6.69
C ALA A 348 -5.84 -18.94 -6.73
N LYS A 349 -6.43 -18.79 -7.94
CA LYS A 349 -7.89 -18.73 -8.13
C LYS A 349 -8.58 -19.96 -7.54
N ARG A 350 -8.18 -21.17 -7.95
CA ARG A 350 -8.77 -22.43 -7.47
C ARG A 350 -8.73 -22.54 -5.95
N ARG A 351 -7.61 -22.17 -5.33
CA ARG A 351 -7.47 -22.18 -3.86
C ARG A 351 -8.40 -21.18 -3.19
N SER A 352 -8.50 -19.98 -3.74
CA SER A 352 -9.41 -18.95 -3.23
C SER A 352 -10.85 -19.42 -3.30
N TYR A 353 -11.26 -20.02 -4.42
CA TYR A 353 -12.59 -20.61 -4.59
C TYR A 353 -12.86 -21.80 -3.66
N GLN A 354 -11.88 -22.68 -3.44
CA GLN A 354 -12.00 -23.79 -2.49
C GLN A 354 -12.17 -23.31 -1.04
N LYS A 355 -11.47 -22.24 -0.64
CA LYS A 355 -11.61 -21.61 0.68
C LYS A 355 -12.84 -20.68 0.78
N GLY A 356 -13.39 -20.23 -0.35
CA GLY A 356 -14.47 -19.24 -0.46
C GLY A 356 -14.00 -17.79 -0.32
N VAL A 357 -12.95 -17.52 0.46
CA VAL A 357 -12.34 -16.19 0.65
C VAL A 357 -10.82 -16.30 0.75
N LEU A 358 -10.12 -15.24 0.36
CA LEU A 358 -8.72 -15.02 0.70
C LEU A 358 -8.65 -14.37 2.08
N ASP A 359 -7.95 -15.00 3.03
CA ASP A 359 -7.76 -14.47 4.38
C ASP A 359 -6.77 -13.29 4.34
N GLY A 360 -7.14 -12.15 4.93
CA GLY A 360 -6.29 -10.95 4.96
C GLY A 360 -4.94 -11.19 5.63
N ARG A 361 -4.81 -12.20 6.52
CA ARG A 361 -3.54 -12.58 7.14
C ARG A 361 -2.58 -13.26 6.16
N ASP A 362 -3.09 -14.02 5.21
CA ASP A 362 -2.26 -14.66 4.17
C ASP A 362 -1.63 -13.55 3.28
N MET A 363 -2.40 -12.52 2.95
CA MET A 363 -1.92 -11.36 2.20
C MET A 363 -0.97 -10.47 3.03
N ALA A 364 -1.30 -10.18 4.29
CA ALA A 364 -0.46 -9.38 5.19
C ALA A 364 0.90 -10.03 5.46
N LYS A 365 0.97 -11.37 5.55
CA LYS A 365 2.24 -12.11 5.65
C LYS A 365 3.10 -11.87 4.42
N VAL A 366 2.53 -11.94 3.22
CA VAL A 366 3.27 -11.65 1.98
C VAL A 366 3.83 -10.23 2.04
N PHE A 367 3.03 -9.22 2.44
CA PHE A 367 3.49 -7.83 2.62
C PHE A 367 4.62 -7.67 3.65
N ALA A 368 4.51 -8.27 4.83
CA ALA A 368 5.50 -8.16 5.90
C ALA A 368 6.87 -8.73 5.48
N TRP A 369 6.87 -9.84 4.73
CA TRP A 369 8.09 -10.46 4.21
C TRP A 369 8.75 -9.66 3.07
N MET A 370 8.12 -8.61 2.52
CA MET A 370 8.70 -7.83 1.40
C MET A 370 9.73 -6.78 1.83
N ARG A 371 9.60 -6.25 3.05
CA ARG A 371 10.61 -5.38 3.68
C ARG A 371 10.97 -5.94 5.06
N PRO A 372 11.62 -7.11 5.10
CA PRO A 372 11.86 -7.81 6.35
C PRO A 372 12.66 -6.93 7.33
N ASN A 373 13.58 -6.08 6.85
CA ASN A 373 14.29 -5.11 7.70
C ASN A 373 13.35 -4.14 8.42
N ASP A 374 12.48 -3.46 7.69
CA ASP A 374 11.62 -2.40 8.24
C ASP A 374 10.40 -2.96 8.99
N LEU A 375 9.88 -4.11 8.55
CA LEU A 375 8.59 -4.66 8.98
C LEU A 375 8.69 -5.86 9.91
N ILE A 376 9.85 -6.52 9.99
CA ILE A 376 10.07 -7.68 10.86
C ILE A 376 11.24 -7.40 11.80
N TRP A 377 12.45 -7.20 11.27
CA TRP A 377 13.69 -7.14 12.06
C TRP A 377 13.78 -5.89 12.94
N SER A 378 13.32 -4.74 12.48
CA SER A 378 13.24 -3.53 13.32
C SER A 378 12.38 -3.77 14.57
N TYR A 379 11.22 -4.42 14.42
CA TYR A 379 10.33 -4.76 15.54
C TYR A 379 10.86 -5.94 16.35
N PHE A 380 11.53 -6.91 15.74
CA PHE A 380 12.22 -7.99 16.44
C PHE A 380 13.27 -7.43 17.40
N VAL A 381 14.13 -6.53 16.92
CA VAL A 381 15.15 -5.88 17.74
C VAL A 381 14.50 -5.04 18.84
N ASN A 382 13.54 -4.18 18.50
CA ASN A 382 12.92 -3.30 19.50
C ASN A 382 12.09 -4.07 20.54
N ASN A 383 11.22 -4.98 20.11
CA ASN A 383 10.28 -5.65 20.99
C ASN A 383 10.96 -6.76 21.79
N TYR A 384 11.76 -7.60 21.15
CA TYR A 384 12.30 -8.81 21.77
C TYR A 384 13.71 -8.61 22.35
N LEU A 385 14.58 -7.84 21.67
CA LEU A 385 15.93 -7.62 22.19
C LEU A 385 16.00 -6.44 23.17
N LEU A 386 15.29 -5.35 22.88
CA LEU A 386 15.28 -4.16 23.74
C LEU A 386 14.11 -4.14 24.74
N GLY A 387 13.14 -5.06 24.64
CA GLY A 387 11.99 -5.11 25.53
C GLY A 387 11.09 -3.87 25.45
N LYS A 388 11.13 -3.14 24.33
CA LYS A 388 10.32 -1.94 24.11
C LYS A 388 8.91 -2.33 23.68
N GLU A 389 7.94 -1.52 24.06
CA GLU A 389 6.60 -1.62 23.50
C GLU A 389 6.59 -1.06 22.07
N PRO A 390 5.83 -1.66 21.14
CA PRO A 390 5.67 -1.11 19.81
C PRO A 390 4.99 0.28 19.89
N PRO A 391 5.28 1.18 18.94
CA PRO A 391 4.71 2.52 18.96
C PRO A 391 3.18 2.49 18.81
N ALA A 392 2.50 3.43 19.49
CA ALA A 392 1.08 3.70 19.27
C ALA A 392 0.92 4.53 17.98
N PHE A 393 0.99 3.86 16.84
CA PHE A 393 0.88 4.48 15.52
C PHE A 393 -0.39 4.00 14.81
N ASP A 394 -1.31 4.92 14.57
CA ASP A 394 -2.66 4.68 14.05
C ASP A 394 -2.67 4.06 12.64
N ILE A 395 -1.73 4.47 11.77
CA ILE A 395 -1.55 3.88 10.44
C ILE A 395 -1.20 2.40 10.53
N LEU A 396 -0.34 2.00 11.47
CA LEU A 396 0.00 0.57 11.65
C LEU A 396 -1.13 -0.21 12.29
N TYR A 397 -1.92 0.42 13.16
CA TYR A 397 -3.17 -0.18 13.66
C TYR A 397 -4.12 -0.50 12.51
N TRP A 398 -4.36 0.47 11.61
CA TRP A 398 -5.16 0.27 10.41
C TRP A 398 -4.58 -0.82 9.50
N ASN A 399 -3.28 -0.81 9.27
CA ASN A 399 -2.62 -1.79 8.40
C ASN A 399 -2.74 -3.23 8.90
N ASN A 400 -2.85 -3.42 10.22
CA ASN A 400 -3.02 -4.74 10.83
C ASN A 400 -4.50 -5.18 10.91
N ASP A 401 -5.45 -4.30 10.64
CA ASP A 401 -6.89 -4.55 10.69
C ASP A 401 -7.44 -4.89 9.29
N ASN A 402 -6.91 -5.99 8.74
CA ASN A 402 -7.18 -6.46 7.38
C ASN A 402 -8.63 -6.97 7.20
N THR A 403 -9.13 -6.95 5.97
CA THR A 403 -10.38 -7.62 5.59
C THR A 403 -10.11 -8.86 4.75
N ARG A 404 -11.12 -9.73 4.63
CA ARG A 404 -11.10 -10.86 3.70
C ARG A 404 -11.48 -10.38 2.30
N LEU A 405 -11.02 -11.09 1.27
CA LEU A 405 -11.41 -10.83 -0.12
C LEU A 405 -12.24 -12.01 -0.65
N PRO A 406 -13.41 -11.79 -1.28
CA PRO A 406 -14.18 -12.87 -1.89
C PRO A 406 -13.40 -13.55 -3.03
N ALA A 407 -13.63 -14.84 -3.25
CA ALA A 407 -12.93 -15.59 -4.28
C ALA A 407 -13.12 -15.02 -5.70
N ALA A 408 -14.34 -14.59 -6.04
CA ALA A 408 -14.64 -13.99 -7.34
C ALA A 408 -13.87 -12.67 -7.54
N LEU A 409 -13.95 -11.72 -6.60
CA LEU A 409 -13.19 -10.47 -6.69
C LEU A 409 -11.67 -10.71 -6.72
N HIS A 410 -11.17 -11.68 -5.96
CA HIS A 410 -9.76 -12.06 -6.02
C HIS A 410 -9.38 -12.56 -7.43
N GLY A 411 -10.22 -13.41 -8.04
CA GLY A 411 -10.06 -13.85 -9.42
C GLY A 411 -10.04 -12.69 -10.42
N ASP A 412 -11.00 -11.76 -10.29
CA ASP A 412 -11.09 -10.57 -11.15
C ASP A 412 -9.83 -9.69 -11.04
N LEU A 413 -9.27 -9.53 -9.84
CA LEU A 413 -8.02 -8.79 -9.66
C LEU A 413 -6.83 -9.51 -10.31
N LEU A 414 -6.73 -10.83 -10.18
CA LEU A 414 -5.68 -11.61 -10.84
C LEU A 414 -5.77 -11.47 -12.37
N ASP A 415 -6.97 -11.52 -12.93
CA ASP A 415 -7.20 -11.30 -14.37
C ASP A 415 -6.89 -9.87 -14.79
N PHE A 416 -7.23 -8.89 -13.95
CA PHE A 416 -6.87 -7.49 -14.18
C PHE A 416 -5.36 -7.30 -14.29
N PHE A 417 -4.56 -7.90 -13.40
CA PHE A 417 -3.09 -7.81 -13.50
C PHE A 417 -2.50 -8.62 -14.66
N LYS A 418 -3.13 -9.73 -15.03
CA LYS A 418 -2.65 -10.57 -16.14
C LYS A 418 -2.93 -9.95 -17.51
N HIS A 419 -4.13 -9.42 -17.70
CA HIS A 419 -4.63 -9.02 -19.02
C HIS A 419 -4.63 -7.52 -19.27
N ASN A 420 -4.38 -6.70 -18.24
CA ASN A 420 -4.45 -5.24 -18.32
C ASN A 420 -5.69 -4.72 -19.09
N PRO A 421 -6.90 -5.17 -18.71
CA PRO A 421 -8.08 -5.09 -19.57
C PRO A 421 -8.58 -3.65 -19.81
N LEU A 422 -8.27 -2.71 -18.91
CA LEU A 422 -8.70 -1.31 -19.03
C LEU A 422 -7.84 -0.49 -20.01
N SER A 423 -6.72 -1.03 -20.48
CA SER A 423 -5.84 -0.36 -21.46
C SER A 423 -6.45 -0.27 -22.87
N HIS A 424 -7.46 -1.09 -23.16
CA HIS A 424 -8.12 -1.15 -24.46
C HIS A 424 -9.65 -1.19 -24.33
N PRO A 425 -10.40 -0.56 -25.26
CA PRO A 425 -11.86 -0.56 -25.22
C PRO A 425 -12.45 -1.97 -25.22
N GLY A 426 -13.37 -2.24 -24.28
CA GLY A 426 -14.07 -3.51 -24.15
C GLY A 426 -13.24 -4.65 -23.55
N GLY A 427 -12.00 -4.40 -23.10
CA GLY A 427 -11.17 -5.43 -22.47
C GLY A 427 -11.69 -5.86 -21.10
N LEU A 428 -12.42 -4.99 -20.40
CA LEU A 428 -13.15 -5.30 -19.17
C LEU A 428 -14.66 -5.24 -19.44
N GLU A 429 -15.39 -6.25 -19.00
CA GLU A 429 -16.85 -6.23 -18.94
C GLU A 429 -17.30 -6.21 -17.47
N VAL A 430 -18.21 -5.30 -17.14
CA VAL A 430 -18.79 -5.17 -15.80
C VAL A 430 -20.29 -5.03 -15.94
N CYS A 431 -21.05 -5.81 -15.15
CA CYS A 431 -22.51 -5.83 -15.17
C CYS A 431 -23.10 -5.98 -16.59
N GLY A 432 -22.47 -6.83 -17.42
CA GLY A 432 -22.88 -7.05 -18.82
C GLY A 432 -22.58 -5.88 -19.77
N THR A 433 -21.77 -4.91 -19.36
CA THR A 433 -21.39 -3.76 -20.20
C THR A 433 -19.89 -3.70 -20.46
N PRO A 434 -19.45 -3.54 -21.72
CA PRO A 434 -18.05 -3.37 -22.05
C PRO A 434 -17.58 -1.97 -21.64
N ILE A 435 -16.40 -1.91 -21.02
CA ILE A 435 -15.84 -0.69 -20.45
C ILE A 435 -14.85 -0.04 -21.42
N ASP A 436 -14.98 1.27 -21.59
CA ASP A 436 -14.10 2.10 -22.41
C ASP A 436 -13.80 3.40 -21.66
N LEU A 437 -12.62 3.46 -21.03
CA LEU A 437 -12.21 4.60 -20.21
C LEU A 437 -11.95 5.87 -21.04
N GLN A 438 -11.65 5.74 -22.33
CA GLN A 438 -11.49 6.91 -23.21
C GLN A 438 -12.81 7.67 -23.41
N LYS A 439 -13.95 7.00 -23.20
CA LYS A 439 -15.29 7.62 -23.24
C LYS A 439 -15.73 8.16 -21.88
N VAL A 440 -14.97 7.94 -20.81
CA VAL A 440 -15.22 8.53 -19.50
C VAL A 440 -14.68 9.96 -19.51
N THR A 441 -15.54 10.91 -19.91
CA THR A 441 -15.18 12.32 -20.08
C THR A 441 -15.38 13.18 -18.82
N VAL A 442 -15.45 12.55 -17.64
CA VAL A 442 -15.56 13.25 -16.35
C VAL A 442 -14.20 13.83 -15.97
N ASP A 443 -14.19 15.04 -15.42
CA ASP A 443 -12.98 15.66 -14.89
C ASP A 443 -12.37 14.81 -13.78
N SER A 444 -11.07 14.57 -13.88
CA SER A 444 -10.34 13.67 -13.00
C SER A 444 -9.12 14.29 -12.33
N PHE A 445 -8.91 13.90 -11.07
CA PHE A 445 -7.76 14.30 -10.27
C PHE A 445 -7.06 13.05 -9.72
N SER A 446 -5.84 12.79 -10.19
CA SER A 446 -5.06 11.61 -9.80
C SER A 446 -3.89 11.98 -8.90
N VAL A 447 -3.67 11.22 -7.85
CA VAL A 447 -2.53 11.38 -6.93
C VAL A 447 -1.74 10.08 -6.85
N ALA A 448 -0.43 10.17 -7.01
CA ALA A 448 0.51 9.07 -6.79
C ALA A 448 1.58 9.44 -5.76
N GLY A 449 2.25 8.44 -5.16
CA GLY A 449 3.42 8.65 -4.31
C GLY A 449 4.73 8.34 -5.04
N ILE A 450 5.71 9.24 -4.97
CA ILE A 450 7.02 9.02 -5.61
C ILE A 450 7.75 7.79 -5.03
N ASN A 451 7.51 7.49 -3.75
CA ASN A 451 8.09 6.34 -3.04
C ASN A 451 7.08 5.20 -2.86
N ASP A 452 5.98 5.23 -3.60
CA ASP A 452 4.97 4.18 -3.59
C ASP A 452 5.48 2.95 -4.35
N HIS A 453 5.68 1.86 -3.61
CA HIS A 453 6.11 0.57 -4.15
C HIS A 453 4.94 -0.38 -4.41
N ILE A 454 3.76 -0.09 -3.85
CA ILE A 454 2.55 -0.90 -4.03
C ILE A 454 1.94 -0.57 -5.39
N THR A 455 1.74 0.72 -5.64
CA THR A 455 1.26 1.26 -6.91
C THR A 455 2.29 2.26 -7.46
N PRO A 456 3.28 1.78 -8.23
CA PRO A 456 4.32 2.64 -8.80
C PRO A 456 3.72 3.84 -9.54
N TRP A 457 4.29 5.02 -9.29
CA TRP A 457 3.68 6.28 -9.73
C TRP A 457 3.58 6.41 -11.25
N ASP A 458 4.48 5.77 -12.00
CA ASP A 458 4.47 5.73 -13.46
C ASP A 458 3.29 4.92 -13.99
N ALA A 459 2.91 3.83 -13.31
CA ALA A 459 1.72 3.05 -13.62
C ALA A 459 0.43 3.83 -13.28
N VAL A 460 0.40 4.54 -12.14
CA VAL A 460 -0.70 5.46 -11.80
C VAL A 460 -0.79 6.64 -12.79
N TYR A 461 0.35 7.11 -13.29
CA TYR A 461 0.40 8.12 -14.34
C TYR A 461 -0.21 7.62 -15.64
N ARG A 462 0.20 6.44 -16.12
CA ARG A 462 -0.41 5.82 -17.32
C ARG A 462 -1.90 5.56 -17.14
N SER A 463 -2.31 5.12 -15.95
CA SER A 463 -3.72 4.97 -15.57
C SER A 463 -4.52 6.26 -15.77
N THR A 464 -3.91 7.41 -15.45
CA THR A 464 -4.53 8.73 -15.65
C THR A 464 -4.71 9.06 -17.14
N LEU A 465 -3.80 8.61 -18.00
CA LEU A 465 -3.89 8.82 -19.45
C LEU A 465 -5.03 8.03 -20.11
N LEU A 466 -5.52 6.96 -19.49
CA LEU A 466 -6.62 6.14 -20.00
C LEU A 466 -7.98 6.85 -19.99
N LEU A 467 -8.14 7.88 -19.13
CA LEU A 467 -9.40 8.62 -18.99
C LEU A 467 -9.55 9.67 -20.10
N GLY A 468 -10.79 9.87 -20.58
CA GLY A 468 -11.10 10.78 -21.69
C GLY A 468 -11.30 12.26 -21.33
N GLY A 469 -11.58 12.57 -20.06
CA GLY A 469 -11.91 13.93 -19.60
C GLY A 469 -10.71 14.85 -19.39
N GLU A 470 -10.95 16.02 -18.79
CA GLU A 470 -9.87 16.84 -18.26
C GLU A 470 -9.19 16.07 -17.12
N ARG A 471 -7.86 16.01 -17.16
CA ARG A 471 -7.05 15.19 -16.26
C ARG A 471 -6.01 16.05 -15.59
N ARG A 472 -5.97 16.00 -14.26
CA ARG A 472 -4.89 16.56 -13.45
C ARG A 472 -4.17 15.44 -12.72
N PHE A 473 -2.85 15.48 -12.71
CA PHE A 473 -2.01 14.51 -12.02
C PHE A 473 -1.07 15.22 -11.04
N ILE A 474 -1.00 14.70 -9.82
CA ILE A 474 -0.07 15.14 -8.79
C ILE A 474 0.78 13.97 -8.32
N LEU A 475 2.08 14.22 -8.18
CA LEU A 475 3.02 13.27 -7.61
C LEU A 475 3.49 13.76 -6.25
N SER A 476 3.00 13.14 -5.18
CA SER A 476 3.35 13.49 -3.80
C SER A 476 4.70 12.88 -3.40
N ASN A 477 5.49 13.62 -2.61
CA ASN A 477 6.74 13.14 -2.03
C ASN A 477 6.48 12.21 -0.83
N SER A 478 5.85 11.07 -1.08
CA SER A 478 5.35 10.16 -0.05
C SER A 478 5.25 8.72 -0.57
N GLY A 479 5.09 7.77 0.34
CA GLY A 479 4.74 6.38 0.03
C GLY A 479 3.23 6.18 -0.10
N HIS A 480 2.77 4.95 -0.32
CA HIS A 480 1.37 4.62 -0.63
C HIS A 480 0.35 5.27 0.31
N VAL A 481 0.45 4.97 1.61
CA VAL A 481 -0.51 5.48 2.61
C VAL A 481 -0.34 6.97 2.86
N GLN A 482 0.91 7.45 2.93
CA GLN A 482 1.20 8.86 3.17
C GLN A 482 0.77 9.76 2.00
N SER A 483 0.67 9.22 0.78
CA SER A 483 0.11 9.94 -0.36
C SER A 483 -1.40 10.17 -0.23
N ILE A 484 -2.13 9.26 0.44
CA ILE A 484 -3.53 9.47 0.81
C ILE A 484 -3.62 10.45 1.98
N LEU A 485 -2.86 10.16 3.04
CA LEU A 485 -2.85 10.90 4.30
C LEU A 485 -1.77 11.99 4.33
N ASN A 486 -2.09 13.12 3.71
CA ASN A 486 -1.19 14.26 3.66
C ASN A 486 -1.91 15.52 4.17
N PRO A 487 -2.19 15.66 5.47
CA PRO A 487 -2.89 16.83 5.99
C PRO A 487 -2.06 18.12 5.76
N PRO A 488 -2.69 19.29 5.53
CA PRO A 488 -1.97 20.57 5.36
C PRO A 488 -1.06 20.96 6.53
N SER A 489 -1.29 20.40 7.72
CA SER A 489 -0.44 20.59 8.89
C SER A 489 0.90 19.85 8.82
N ASN A 490 1.11 18.96 7.83
CA ASN A 490 2.36 18.22 7.67
C ASN A 490 3.48 19.12 7.14
N PRO A 491 4.50 19.47 7.95
CA PRO A 491 5.55 20.41 7.55
C PRO A 491 6.52 19.82 6.52
N LYS A 492 6.51 18.49 6.32
CA LYS A 492 7.37 17.79 5.35
C LYS A 492 6.68 17.57 4.00
N ALA A 493 5.41 17.96 3.89
CA ALA A 493 4.62 17.76 2.69
C ALA A 493 5.18 18.60 1.53
N ASN A 494 5.37 17.95 0.40
CA ASN A 494 5.56 18.59 -0.89
C ASN A 494 5.09 17.63 -2.00
N TYR A 495 4.89 18.17 -3.19
CA TYR A 495 4.53 17.40 -4.37
C TYR A 495 5.12 18.06 -5.62
N VAL A 496 5.07 17.35 -6.74
CA VAL A 496 5.33 17.93 -8.06
C VAL A 496 4.10 17.86 -8.92
N GLU A 497 3.92 18.87 -9.77
CA GLU A 497 2.85 18.92 -10.74
C GLU A 497 3.30 19.56 -12.05
N ASN A 498 2.59 19.23 -13.12
CA ASN A 498 2.72 19.87 -14.43
C ASN A 498 1.33 19.89 -15.08
N GLY A 499 0.91 21.07 -15.54
CA GLY A 499 -0.40 21.27 -16.17
C GLY A 499 -0.58 20.55 -17.50
N LYS A 500 0.52 20.09 -18.14
CA LYS A 500 0.46 19.31 -19.38
C LYS A 500 0.88 17.86 -19.12
N LEU A 501 -0.01 16.93 -19.41
CA LEU A 501 0.31 15.50 -19.42
C LEU A 501 0.99 15.11 -20.74
N SER A 502 2.11 14.39 -20.67
CA SER A 502 2.81 13.79 -21.81
C SER A 502 2.54 12.29 -21.87
N GLY A 503 2.80 11.65 -23.02
CA GLY A 503 2.69 10.19 -23.11
C GLY A 503 3.75 9.43 -22.29
N ASP A 504 4.90 10.07 -22.03
CA ASP A 504 5.97 9.53 -21.20
C ASP A 504 5.91 10.13 -19.77
N PRO A 505 5.74 9.32 -18.71
CA PRO A 505 5.79 9.78 -17.32
C PRO A 505 7.11 10.47 -16.94
N ARG A 506 8.24 10.03 -17.51
CA ARG A 506 9.56 10.59 -17.19
C ARG A 506 9.75 11.98 -17.77
N ALA A 507 9.30 12.18 -19.01
CA ALA A 507 9.25 13.50 -19.63
C ALA A 507 8.35 14.45 -18.82
N TRP A 508 7.19 13.98 -18.36
CA TRP A 508 6.30 14.75 -17.49
C TRP A 508 7.00 15.20 -16.20
N TYR A 509 7.68 14.27 -15.52
CA TYR A 509 8.40 14.55 -14.28
C TYR A 509 9.55 15.55 -14.48
N TYR A 510 10.28 15.44 -15.58
CA TYR A 510 11.39 16.35 -15.89
C TYR A 510 10.92 17.81 -16.00
N ASP A 511 9.70 18.03 -16.53
CA ASP A 511 9.10 19.35 -16.68
C ASP A 511 8.22 19.76 -15.47
N ALA A 512 8.02 18.86 -14.51
CA ALA A 512 7.21 19.12 -13.33
C ALA A 512 7.88 20.12 -12.38
N LYS A 513 7.03 20.93 -11.75
CA LYS A 513 7.44 21.94 -10.77
C LYS A 513 7.15 21.40 -9.38
N ARG A 514 8.13 21.54 -8.49
CA ARG A 514 7.95 21.29 -7.07
C ARG A 514 7.10 22.39 -6.45
N VAL A 515 6.15 21.97 -5.64
CA VAL A 515 5.31 22.82 -4.80
C VAL A 515 5.41 22.35 -3.36
N ASP A 516 5.72 23.26 -2.46
CA ASP A 516 5.79 22.97 -1.03
C ASP A 516 4.39 22.99 -0.41
N GLY A 517 4.18 22.15 0.60
CA GLY A 517 2.89 21.96 1.26
C GLY A 517 2.13 20.72 0.77
N SER A 518 0.96 20.49 1.35
CA SER A 518 0.10 19.35 0.99
C SER A 518 -0.65 19.59 -0.32
N TRP A 519 -0.82 18.52 -1.10
CA TRP A 519 -1.69 18.52 -2.28
C TRP A 519 -3.18 18.64 -1.93
N TRP A 520 -3.59 18.40 -0.68
CA TRP A 520 -5.00 18.50 -0.24
C TRP A 520 -5.57 19.90 -0.50
N THR A 521 -4.77 20.96 -0.41
CA THR A 521 -5.22 22.33 -0.68
C THR A 521 -5.53 22.52 -2.16
N GLN A 522 -4.68 21.99 -3.06
CA GLN A 522 -4.93 22.02 -4.51
C GLN A 522 -6.11 21.16 -4.93
N TRP A 523 -6.25 19.99 -4.31
CA TRP A 523 -7.44 19.15 -4.51
C TRP A 523 -8.70 19.86 -4.03
N LEU A 524 -8.63 20.55 -2.88
CA LEU A 524 -9.76 21.28 -2.33
C LEU A 524 -10.25 22.38 -3.28
N GLU A 525 -9.34 23.20 -3.80
CA GLU A 525 -9.67 24.22 -4.80
C GLU A 525 -10.32 23.59 -6.04
N TRP A 526 -9.75 22.48 -6.52
CA TRP A 526 -10.25 21.76 -7.70
C TRP A 526 -11.64 21.15 -7.49
N ILE A 527 -11.90 20.53 -6.33
CA ILE A 527 -13.17 19.86 -6.04
C ILE A 527 -14.28 20.86 -5.73
N GLN A 528 -13.97 21.98 -5.07
CA GLN A 528 -14.96 23.01 -4.74
C GLN A 528 -15.57 23.62 -6.00
N GLN A 529 -14.76 23.87 -7.03
CA GLN A 529 -15.24 24.34 -8.35
C GLN A 529 -16.22 23.36 -9.01
N ARG A 530 -16.11 22.07 -8.67
CA ARG A 530 -16.93 20.97 -9.22
C ARG A 530 -18.07 20.55 -8.29
N SER A 531 -18.24 21.22 -7.14
CA SER A 531 -19.25 20.85 -6.13
C SER A 531 -20.53 21.69 -6.19
N GLY A 532 -20.64 22.59 -7.17
CA GLY A 532 -21.82 23.41 -7.41
C GLY A 532 -21.94 24.60 -6.45
N ALA A 533 -23.15 25.15 -6.29
CA ALA A 533 -23.36 26.30 -5.42
C ALA A 533 -23.30 25.91 -3.94
N GLN A 534 -22.85 26.84 -3.09
CA GLN A 534 -22.96 26.72 -1.65
C GLN A 534 -24.39 27.02 -1.18
N LYS A 535 -24.84 26.31 -0.15
CA LYS A 535 -26.13 26.48 0.50
C LYS A 535 -25.94 26.40 2.01
N GLU A 536 -26.91 26.90 2.77
CA GLU A 536 -26.93 26.72 4.22
C GLU A 536 -26.88 25.23 4.58
N THR A 537 -26.10 24.91 5.60
CA THR A 537 -25.87 23.53 6.02
C THR A 537 -27.14 22.92 6.62
N HIS A 538 -27.48 21.72 6.14
CA HIS A 538 -28.53 20.91 6.73
C HIS A 538 -27.94 19.93 7.74
N MET A 539 -28.20 20.16 9.03
CA MET A 539 -27.59 19.39 10.12
C MET A 539 -28.20 17.99 10.31
N ALA A 540 -29.43 17.76 9.84
CA ALA A 540 -30.04 16.45 9.94
C ALA A 540 -29.43 15.49 8.91
N LEU A 541 -29.15 14.28 9.38
CA LEU A 541 -28.60 13.18 8.58
C LEU A 541 -29.73 12.33 8.02
N GLY A 542 -29.51 11.76 6.84
CA GLY A 542 -30.51 10.97 6.13
C GLY A 542 -31.65 11.82 5.57
N ASN A 543 -32.74 11.15 5.23
CA ASN A 543 -34.03 11.77 4.89
C ASN A 543 -35.17 10.81 5.27
N GLN A 544 -36.41 11.12 4.87
CA GLN A 544 -37.58 10.27 5.18
C GLN A 544 -37.45 8.83 4.63
N ASN A 545 -36.84 8.65 3.46
CA ASN A 545 -36.69 7.33 2.82
C ASN A 545 -35.44 6.59 3.33
N TYR A 546 -34.46 7.33 3.86
CA TYR A 546 -33.19 6.83 4.36
C TYR A 546 -32.93 7.44 5.74
N PRO A 547 -33.72 7.07 6.77
CA PRO A 547 -33.55 7.62 8.10
C PRO A 547 -32.19 7.18 8.68
N PRO A 548 -31.55 8.02 9.51
CA PRO A 548 -30.30 7.66 10.16
C PRO A 548 -30.52 6.45 11.08
N MET A 549 -29.63 5.46 10.97
CA MET A 549 -29.60 4.26 11.81
C MET A 549 -28.62 4.46 12.98
N GLU A 550 -27.69 3.54 13.21
CA GLU A 550 -26.66 3.72 14.24
C GLU A 550 -25.60 4.76 13.86
N ALA A 551 -24.92 5.28 14.88
CA ALA A 551 -23.85 6.24 14.71
C ALA A 551 -22.66 5.65 13.93
N ALA A 552 -21.96 6.50 13.18
CA ALA A 552 -20.62 6.20 12.66
C ALA A 552 -19.72 5.73 13.83
N PRO A 553 -18.84 4.73 13.61
CA PRO A 553 -18.39 4.23 12.32
C PRO A 553 -19.19 3.04 11.75
N GLY A 554 -20.40 2.78 12.27
CA GLY A 554 -21.23 1.65 11.86
C GLY A 554 -20.82 0.32 12.49
N THR A 555 -21.37 -0.77 11.97
CA THR A 555 -21.16 -2.13 12.51
C THR A 555 -20.20 -2.96 11.66
N TYR A 556 -20.18 -2.77 10.34
CA TYR A 556 -19.39 -3.60 9.42
C TYR A 556 -17.88 -3.44 9.64
N VAL A 557 -17.44 -2.21 9.93
CA VAL A 557 -16.04 -1.90 10.21
C VAL A 557 -15.50 -2.59 11.47
N ARG A 558 -16.38 -3.02 12.39
CA ARG A 558 -15.99 -3.64 13.67
C ARG A 558 -15.69 -5.13 13.54
N VAL A 559 -16.09 -5.74 12.42
CA VAL A 559 -15.89 -7.17 12.14
C VAL A 559 -14.40 -7.43 11.87
N ARG A 560 -13.85 -8.48 12.49
CA ARG A 560 -12.47 -8.96 12.28
C ARG A 560 -12.42 -10.18 11.36
#